data_AF-A0A7M1SR57-F1
#
_entry.id   AF-A0A7M1SR57-F1
#
_cell.length_a   1.000
_cell.length_b   1.000
_cell.length_c   1.000
_cell.angle_alpha   90.00
_cell.angle_beta   90.00
_cell.angle_gamma   90.00
#
_symmetry.space_group_name_H-M   'P 1'
#
loop_
_entity.id
_entity.type
_entity.pdbx_description
1 polymer ?
#
loop_
_entity_poly.entity_id
_entity_poly.type
_entity_poly.pdbx_seq_one_letter_code
_entity_poly.pdbx_strand_id
1 'polypeptide(L)'
;MTSTAAHDTFSVSAGKGLLAAVRATGVAARAVEVERAELVLAWVREGAIIPGEVDPDDVVDGGGVFDPDEHAGLPGTQEPMRLAGAGAPRVPDLGFVSLAAALGMSNEAALGYVGAVVELAYRLPVLWGRVRAGQVSITRARAVTRLTKRLPADGAAWVDSQVAWTIGSCSLGQIERTVTAAMESFDPERAERDRLAELERRRFDIHQDEVSTARGCGGGGRGPARARRCVQPGGRGESGSPGTDPDDARHERGCPPFPRRRRPRPRPDAPPPARHQ
;
A
#
# COMPACT_ATOMS: atom_id res chain seq x y z
N MET A 1 0.72 -58.47 33.20
CA MET A 1 -0.22 -57.54 32.53
C MET A 1 0.58 -56.65 31.60
N THR A 2 0.83 -57.11 30.38
CA THR A 2 1.52 -56.34 29.34
C THR A 2 0.50 -55.42 28.67
N SER A 3 0.64 -54.12 28.92
CA SER A 3 -0.16 -53.07 28.31
C SER A 3 0.33 -52.82 26.88
N THR A 4 -0.48 -53.20 25.90
CA THR A 4 -0.25 -52.93 24.48
C THR A 4 -0.59 -51.48 24.18
N ALA A 5 0.42 -50.64 23.96
CA ALA A 5 0.25 -49.31 23.41
C ALA A 5 -0.22 -49.42 21.95
N ALA A 6 -1.48 -49.07 21.69
CA ALA A 6 -2.00 -48.86 20.36
C ALA A 6 -1.31 -47.62 19.77
N HIS A 7 -0.32 -47.84 18.91
CA HIS A 7 0.18 -46.79 18.04
C HIS A 7 -0.93 -46.45 17.04
N ASP A 8 -1.61 -45.32 17.25
CA ASP A 8 -2.53 -44.73 16.28
C ASP A 8 -1.78 -44.53 14.96
N THR A 9 -2.03 -45.43 14.02
CA THR A 9 -1.40 -45.39 12.71
C THR A 9 -2.16 -44.35 11.88
N PHE A 10 -1.64 -43.13 11.83
CA PHE A 10 -2.18 -42.08 10.97
C PHE A 10 -2.18 -42.55 9.51
N SER A 11 -3.35 -42.85 8.97
CA SER A 11 -3.46 -43.28 7.58
C SER A 11 -3.23 -42.11 6.63
N VAL A 12 -2.46 -42.34 5.56
CA VAL A 12 -2.21 -41.35 4.50
C VAL A 12 -3.51 -40.79 3.92
N SER A 13 -4.61 -41.56 3.89
CA SER A 13 -5.92 -41.08 3.43
C SER A 13 -6.57 -40.11 4.42
N ALA A 14 -6.50 -40.39 5.73
CA ALA A 14 -6.94 -39.48 6.78
C ALA A 14 -6.15 -38.16 6.73
N GLY A 15 -4.83 -38.25 6.50
CA GLY A 15 -3.99 -37.07 6.30
C GLY A 15 -4.32 -36.25 5.06
N LYS A 16 -4.59 -36.90 3.92
CA LYS A 16 -5.06 -36.21 2.71
C LYS A 16 -6.41 -35.50 2.94
N GLY A 17 -7.32 -36.13 3.69
CA GLY A 17 -8.61 -35.54 4.08
C GLY A 17 -8.45 -34.28 4.92
N LEU A 18 -7.61 -34.33 5.96
CA LEU A 18 -7.31 -33.16 6.80
C LEU A 18 -6.66 -32.02 6.00
N LEU A 19 -5.70 -32.32 5.14
CA LEU A 19 -5.07 -31.30 4.29
C LEU A 19 -6.06 -30.67 3.29
N ALA A 20 -7.02 -31.45 2.79
CA ALA A 20 -8.09 -30.92 1.94
C ALA A 20 -9.03 -29.99 2.74
N ALA A 21 -9.41 -30.38 3.95
CA ALA A 21 -10.21 -29.55 4.85
C ALA A 21 -9.51 -28.22 5.19
N VAL A 22 -8.21 -28.25 5.53
CA VAL A 22 -7.42 -27.03 5.79
C VAL A 22 -7.41 -26.10 4.58
N ARG A 23 -7.25 -26.63 3.37
CA ARG A 23 -7.33 -25.81 2.14
C ARG A 23 -8.73 -25.23 1.92
N ALA A 24 -9.78 -26.00 2.18
CA ALA A 24 -11.17 -25.54 2.07
C ALA A 24 -11.47 -24.39 3.05
N THR A 25 -10.99 -24.48 4.29
CA THR A 25 -11.07 -23.39 5.28
C THR A 25 -10.40 -22.12 4.76
N GLY A 26 -9.24 -22.24 4.11
CA GLY A 26 -8.56 -21.09 3.50
C GLY A 26 -9.36 -20.45 2.36
N VAL A 27 -10.06 -21.24 1.54
CA VAL A 27 -10.96 -20.72 0.49
C VAL A 27 -12.16 -20.01 1.11
N ALA A 28 -12.78 -20.60 2.13
CA ALA A 28 -13.90 -19.99 2.84
C ALA A 28 -13.51 -18.67 3.52
N ALA A 29 -12.35 -18.61 4.17
CA ALA A 29 -11.84 -17.40 4.79
C ALA A 29 -11.66 -16.26 3.76
N ARG A 30 -11.12 -16.56 2.58
CA ARG A 30 -10.99 -15.57 1.49
C ARG A 30 -12.34 -15.06 1.01
N ALA A 31 -13.35 -15.93 0.91
CA ALA A 31 -14.69 -15.51 0.50
C ALA A 31 -15.30 -14.51 1.50
N VAL A 32 -15.15 -14.76 2.80
CA VAL A 32 -15.60 -13.84 3.86
C VAL A 32 -14.84 -12.51 3.80
N GLU A 33 -13.53 -12.54 3.55
CA GLU A 33 -12.75 -11.31 3.35
C GLU A 33 -13.27 -10.49 2.16
N VAL A 34 -13.58 -11.14 1.04
CA VAL A 34 -14.13 -10.50 -0.17
C VAL A 34 -15.49 -9.88 0.13
N GLU A 35 -16.39 -10.61 0.78
CA GLU A 35 -17.72 -10.10 1.17
C GLU A 35 -17.59 -8.85 2.06
N ARG A 36 -16.73 -8.90 3.08
CA ARG A 36 -16.44 -7.73 3.93
C ARG A 36 -15.94 -6.54 3.11
N ALA A 37 -15.05 -6.76 2.15
CA ALA A 37 -14.54 -5.69 1.30
C ALA A 37 -15.62 -5.10 0.38
N GLU A 38 -16.50 -5.93 -0.19
CA GLU A 38 -17.64 -5.47 -0.99
C GLU A 38 -18.63 -4.64 -0.17
N LEU A 39 -18.89 -5.02 1.09
CA LEU A 39 -19.70 -4.22 2.02
C LEU A 39 -19.06 -2.87 2.32
N VAL A 40 -17.73 -2.82 2.51
CA VAL A 40 -17.01 -1.55 2.66
C VAL A 40 -17.14 -0.70 1.39
N LEU A 41 -17.02 -1.30 0.20
CA LEU A 41 -17.19 -0.55 -1.05
C LEU A 41 -18.62 -0.05 -1.24
N ALA A 42 -19.63 -0.83 -0.80
CA ALA A 42 -21.02 -0.39 -0.81
C ALA A 42 -21.23 0.81 0.10
N TRP A 43 -20.72 0.75 1.34
CA TRP A 43 -20.75 1.88 2.27
C TRP A 43 -20.03 3.11 1.72
N VAL A 44 -18.85 2.91 1.11
CA VAL A 44 -18.12 4.01 0.46
C VAL A 44 -18.97 4.60 -0.66
N ARG A 45 -19.61 3.80 -1.53
CA ARG A 45 -20.45 4.30 -2.62
C ARG A 45 -21.67 5.09 -2.15
N GLU A 46 -22.28 4.69 -1.04
CA GLU A 46 -23.44 5.39 -0.46
C GLU A 46 -23.09 6.81 0.01
N GLY A 47 -21.87 7.03 0.49
CA GLY A 47 -21.37 8.34 0.90
C GLY A 47 -20.26 8.93 0.03
N ALA A 48 -20.03 8.39 -1.17
CA ALA A 48 -18.91 8.78 -2.02
C ALA A 48 -19.20 10.11 -2.72
N ILE A 49 -18.29 11.06 -2.54
CA ILE A 49 -18.22 12.26 -3.39
C ILE A 49 -17.21 11.95 -4.51
N ILE A 50 -17.70 11.79 -5.74
CA ILE A 50 -16.88 11.55 -6.93
C ILE A 50 -16.44 12.91 -7.50
N PRO A 51 -15.14 13.22 -7.60
CA PRO A 51 -14.69 14.46 -8.21
C PRO A 51 -15.07 14.51 -9.70
N GLY A 52 -15.92 15.46 -10.09
CA GLY A 52 -16.26 15.75 -11.50
C GLY A 52 -17.62 15.28 -11.98
N GLU A 53 -18.42 14.62 -11.14
CA GLU A 53 -19.81 14.28 -11.44
C GLU A 53 -20.69 15.13 -10.51
N VAL A 54 -21.09 16.31 -11.01
CA VAL A 54 -22.06 17.18 -10.33
C VAL A 54 -23.43 16.76 -10.82
N ASP A 55 -24.32 16.36 -9.90
CA ASP A 55 -25.72 16.11 -10.23
C ASP A 55 -26.34 17.45 -10.68
N PRO A 56 -26.93 17.56 -11.89
CA PRO A 56 -27.51 18.83 -12.36
C PRO A 56 -28.61 19.37 -11.43
N ASP A 57 -29.21 18.54 -10.58
CA ASP A 57 -30.22 18.95 -9.60
C ASP A 57 -29.62 19.57 -8.31
N ASP A 58 -28.31 19.42 -8.06
CA ASP A 58 -27.60 20.05 -6.92
C ASP A 58 -27.10 21.47 -7.26
N VAL A 59 -27.34 21.94 -8.49
CA VAL A 59 -27.02 23.32 -8.90
C VAL A 59 -28.12 24.25 -8.39
N VAL A 60 -28.01 24.70 -7.15
CA VAL A 60 -28.84 25.77 -6.62
C VAL A 60 -28.46 27.07 -7.32
N ASP A 61 -29.39 27.67 -8.07
CA ASP A 61 -29.20 28.94 -8.77
C ASP A 61 -28.82 30.04 -7.76
N GLY A 62 -27.52 30.35 -7.67
CA GLY A 62 -26.95 31.32 -6.73
C GLY A 62 -26.13 30.76 -5.55
N GLY A 63 -26.02 29.44 -5.40
CA GLY A 63 -25.08 28.81 -4.46
C GLY A 63 -23.84 28.33 -5.21
N GLY A 64 -22.65 28.79 -4.80
CA GLY A 64 -21.39 28.38 -5.43
C GLY A 64 -21.23 26.87 -5.48
N VAL A 65 -20.54 26.39 -6.52
CA VAL A 65 -20.05 25.00 -6.63
C VAL A 65 -19.49 24.59 -5.27
N PHE A 66 -19.99 23.50 -4.68
CA PHE A 66 -19.40 22.95 -3.46
C PHE A 66 -18.00 22.43 -3.80
N ASP A 67 -17.00 23.30 -3.67
CA ASP A 67 -15.60 22.91 -3.74
C ASP A 67 -15.17 22.44 -2.34
N PRO A 68 -15.04 21.12 -2.09
CA PRO A 68 -14.61 20.61 -0.80
C PRO A 68 -13.20 21.07 -0.42
N ASP A 69 -12.40 21.56 -1.38
CA ASP A 69 -11.07 22.09 -1.11
C ASP A 69 -11.14 23.58 -0.62
N GLU A 70 -12.27 24.29 -0.82
CA GLU A 70 -12.50 25.66 -0.30
C GLU A 70 -12.82 25.69 1.21
N HIS A 71 -13.38 24.60 1.75
CA HIS A 71 -13.74 24.48 3.17
C HIS A 71 -12.77 23.61 4.00
N ALA A 72 -11.68 23.13 3.39
CA ALA A 72 -10.67 22.34 4.08
C ALA A 72 -10.14 23.08 5.32
N GLY A 73 -10.38 22.51 6.51
CA GLY A 73 -9.91 23.06 7.79
C GLY A 73 -10.93 23.89 8.59
N LEU A 74 -12.18 24.04 8.14
CA LEU A 74 -13.25 24.64 8.94
C LEU A 74 -13.85 23.61 9.92
N PRO A 75 -13.86 23.87 11.25
CA PRO A 75 -14.46 22.96 12.22
C PRO A 75 -15.94 22.72 11.92
N GLY A 76 -16.35 21.45 11.82
CA GLY A 76 -17.76 21.07 11.62
C GLY A 76 -18.20 20.92 10.15
N THR A 77 -17.29 21.05 9.19
CA THR A 77 -17.55 20.68 7.78
C THR A 77 -17.14 19.23 7.52
N GLN A 78 -17.83 18.54 6.60
CA GLN A 78 -17.40 17.22 6.13
C GLN A 78 -16.10 17.39 5.34
N GLU A 79 -15.03 16.73 5.78
CA GLU A 79 -13.77 16.69 5.04
C GLU A 79 -13.58 15.28 4.44
N PRO A 80 -14.09 15.02 3.23
CA PRO A 80 -14.02 13.70 2.64
C PRO A 80 -12.57 13.27 2.41
N MET A 81 -12.20 12.15 3.01
CA MET A 81 -10.83 11.67 3.15
C MET A 81 -10.30 11.06 1.85
N ARG A 82 -9.12 11.49 1.42
CA ARG A 82 -8.38 10.89 0.30
C ARG A 82 -7.57 9.67 0.76
N LEU A 83 -8.22 8.52 0.87
CA LEU A 83 -7.56 7.29 1.35
C LEU A 83 -6.85 6.49 0.25
N ALA A 84 -7.21 6.69 -1.02
CA ALA A 84 -6.65 6.02 -2.19
C ALA A 84 -5.99 7.02 -3.15
N GLY A 85 -5.26 6.52 -4.14
CA GLY A 85 -4.57 7.33 -5.13
C GLY A 85 -5.51 8.11 -6.04
N ALA A 86 -4.95 8.95 -6.91
CA ALA A 86 -5.72 9.82 -7.80
C ALA A 86 -6.73 9.03 -8.66
N GLY A 87 -7.94 9.57 -8.80
CA GLY A 87 -9.05 8.96 -9.53
C GLY A 87 -9.94 8.03 -8.72
N ALA A 88 -9.57 7.71 -7.47
CA ALA A 88 -10.44 6.97 -6.55
C ALA A 88 -11.41 7.92 -5.82
N PRO A 89 -12.61 7.43 -5.43
CA PRO A 89 -13.58 8.23 -4.69
C PRO A 89 -13.02 8.67 -3.34
N ARG A 90 -13.46 9.83 -2.87
CA ARG A 90 -13.18 10.26 -1.50
C ARG A 90 -14.09 9.53 -0.53
N VAL A 91 -13.57 9.20 0.64
CA VAL A 91 -14.29 8.43 1.68
C VAL A 91 -14.90 9.40 2.68
N PRO A 92 -16.18 9.27 3.04
CA PRO A 92 -16.79 10.16 4.03
C PRO A 92 -16.10 10.00 5.39
N ASP A 93 -15.78 11.13 6.02
CA ASP A 93 -15.18 11.23 7.35
C ASP A 93 -16.23 10.99 8.45
N LEU A 94 -17.41 11.57 8.28
CA LEU A 94 -18.56 11.35 9.15
C LEU A 94 -19.06 9.90 8.97
N GLY A 95 -19.12 9.16 10.08
CA GLY A 95 -19.49 7.75 10.09
C GLY A 95 -18.31 6.78 9.94
N PHE A 96 -17.10 7.28 9.64
CA PHE A 96 -15.92 6.41 9.54
C PHE A 96 -15.62 5.66 10.84
N VAL A 97 -15.80 6.32 11.99
CA VAL A 97 -15.61 5.68 13.31
C VAL A 97 -16.60 4.52 13.52
N SER A 98 -17.85 4.68 13.09
CA SER A 98 -18.85 3.61 13.16
C SER A 98 -18.50 2.45 12.23
N LEU A 99 -17.98 2.73 11.04
CA LEU A 99 -17.45 1.71 10.14
C LEU A 99 -16.26 0.97 10.79
N ALA A 100 -15.30 1.69 11.37
CA ALA A 100 -14.15 1.09 12.04
C ALA A 100 -14.58 0.17 13.19
N ALA A 101 -15.54 0.61 14.00
CA ALA A 101 -16.15 -0.19 15.05
C ALA A 101 -16.86 -1.44 14.51
N ALA A 102 -17.65 -1.32 13.44
CA ALA A 102 -18.31 -2.46 12.79
C ALA A 102 -17.31 -3.47 12.19
N LEU A 103 -16.15 -3.01 11.72
CA LEU A 103 -15.06 -3.88 11.26
C LEU A 103 -14.30 -4.55 12.43
N GLY A 104 -14.47 -4.07 13.66
CA GLY A 104 -13.70 -4.49 14.83
C GLY A 104 -12.24 -4.05 14.77
N MET A 105 -11.97 -2.88 14.17
CA MET A 105 -10.61 -2.35 13.94
C MET A 105 -10.40 -1.04 14.68
N SER A 106 -9.14 -0.72 15.02
CA SER A 106 -8.78 0.65 15.39
C SER A 106 -8.99 1.59 14.20
N ASN A 107 -9.21 2.89 14.47
CA ASN A 107 -9.38 3.88 13.40
C ASN A 107 -8.21 3.86 12.41
N GLU A 108 -6.97 3.79 12.90
CA GLU A 108 -5.77 3.71 12.06
C GLU A 108 -5.74 2.46 11.18
N ALA A 109 -6.07 1.30 11.75
CA ALA A 109 -6.13 0.04 10.99
C ALA A 109 -7.24 0.07 9.93
N ALA A 110 -8.40 0.65 10.27
CA ALA A 110 -9.50 0.85 9.35
C ALA A 110 -9.10 1.79 8.20
N LEU A 111 -8.38 2.89 8.46
CA LEU A 111 -7.93 3.82 7.41
C LEU A 111 -7.04 3.11 6.39
N GLY A 112 -6.10 2.30 6.89
CA GLY A 112 -5.23 1.48 6.06
C GLY A 112 -5.96 0.35 5.33
N TYR A 113 -7.06 -0.18 5.88
CA TYR A 113 -7.86 -1.23 5.25
C TYR A 113 -8.78 -0.66 4.17
N VAL A 114 -9.62 0.32 4.50
CA VAL A 114 -10.57 0.97 3.59
C VAL A 114 -9.82 1.60 2.42
N GLY A 115 -8.74 2.34 2.68
CA GLY A 115 -7.94 2.93 1.61
C GLY A 115 -7.31 1.89 0.68
N ALA A 116 -7.01 0.70 1.16
CA ALA A 116 -6.48 -0.37 0.32
C ALA A 116 -7.59 -1.06 -0.51
N VAL A 117 -8.78 -1.25 0.06
CA VAL A 117 -9.94 -1.79 -0.64
C VAL A 117 -10.41 -0.84 -1.74
N VAL A 118 -10.49 0.46 -1.45
CA VAL A 118 -10.83 1.49 -2.45
C VAL A 118 -9.78 1.58 -3.56
N GLU A 119 -8.48 1.61 -3.21
CA GLU A 119 -7.40 1.58 -4.21
C GLU A 119 -7.53 0.35 -5.12
N LEU A 120 -7.76 -0.82 -4.54
CA LEU A 120 -7.89 -2.08 -5.27
C LEU A 120 -9.08 -2.06 -6.24
N ALA A 121 -10.25 -1.62 -5.78
CA ALA A 121 -11.47 -1.67 -6.57
C ALA A 121 -11.48 -0.66 -7.73
N TYR A 122 -10.97 0.56 -7.51
CA TYR A 122 -11.08 1.65 -8.47
C TYR A 122 -9.85 1.80 -9.36
N ARG A 123 -8.64 1.44 -8.89
CA ARG A 123 -7.39 1.64 -9.64
C ARG A 123 -6.74 0.35 -10.14
N LEU A 124 -7.06 -0.80 -9.55
CA LEU A 124 -6.47 -2.10 -9.88
C LEU A 124 -7.55 -3.14 -10.26
N PRO A 125 -8.37 -2.88 -11.29
CA PRO A 125 -9.55 -3.69 -11.60
C PRO A 125 -9.24 -5.15 -11.98
N VAL A 126 -8.09 -5.43 -12.61
CA VAL A 126 -7.71 -6.79 -12.99
C VAL A 126 -7.34 -7.61 -11.75
N LEU A 127 -6.53 -7.05 -10.85
CA LEU A 127 -6.22 -7.69 -9.56
C LEU A 127 -7.48 -7.84 -8.70
N TRP A 128 -8.36 -6.83 -8.68
CA TRP A 128 -9.63 -6.89 -7.97
C TRP A 128 -10.52 -8.04 -8.46
N GLY A 129 -10.62 -8.25 -9.78
CA GLY A 129 -11.34 -9.38 -10.35
C GLY A 129 -10.82 -10.73 -9.84
N ARG A 130 -9.51 -10.88 -9.66
CA ARG A 130 -8.90 -12.11 -9.11
C ARG A 130 -9.17 -12.29 -7.62
N VAL A 131 -9.18 -11.19 -6.86
CA VAL A 131 -9.53 -11.20 -5.43
C VAL A 131 -10.99 -11.62 -5.27
N ARG A 132 -11.92 -11.04 -6.04
CA ARG A 132 -13.34 -11.44 -6.05
C ARG A 132 -13.55 -12.90 -6.41
N ALA A 133 -12.73 -13.43 -7.33
CA ALA A 133 -12.74 -14.84 -7.68
C ALA A 133 -12.11 -15.76 -6.61
N GLY A 134 -11.67 -15.24 -5.46
CA GLY A 134 -11.05 -16.00 -4.37
C GLY A 134 -9.66 -16.55 -4.71
N GLN A 135 -9.06 -16.13 -5.82
CA GLN A 135 -7.76 -16.62 -6.29
C GLN A 135 -6.60 -16.00 -5.50
N VAL A 136 -6.82 -14.83 -4.90
CA VAL A 136 -5.82 -14.03 -4.18
C VAL A 136 -6.47 -13.52 -2.88
N SER A 137 -5.77 -13.61 -1.75
CA SER A 137 -6.25 -13.04 -0.49
C SER A 137 -6.17 -11.52 -0.50
N ILE A 138 -7.05 -10.86 0.26
CA ILE A 138 -7.04 -9.40 0.37
C ILE A 138 -5.74 -8.92 1.00
N THR A 139 -5.27 -9.58 2.06
CA THR A 139 -4.00 -9.23 2.71
C THR A 139 -2.83 -9.16 1.74
N ARG A 140 -2.75 -10.10 0.79
CA ARG A 140 -1.72 -10.09 -0.25
C ARG A 140 -1.92 -8.95 -1.26
N ALA A 141 -3.15 -8.71 -1.71
CA ALA A 141 -3.46 -7.60 -2.59
C ALA A 141 -3.18 -6.23 -1.94
N ARG A 142 -3.33 -6.11 -0.61
CA ARG A 142 -3.03 -4.88 0.14
C ARG A 142 -1.56 -4.47 0.03
N ALA A 143 -0.63 -5.42 -0.05
CA ALA A 143 0.79 -5.10 -0.26
C ALA A 143 1.01 -4.32 -1.58
N VAL A 144 0.32 -4.72 -2.65
CA VAL A 144 0.36 -4.02 -3.94
C VAL A 144 -0.24 -2.62 -3.81
N THR A 145 -1.41 -2.50 -3.19
CA THR A 145 -2.12 -1.21 -3.06
C THR A 145 -1.30 -0.14 -2.33
N ARG A 146 -0.54 -0.54 -1.29
CA ARG A 146 0.33 0.37 -0.53
C ARG A 146 1.40 1.02 -1.40
N LEU A 147 1.91 0.27 -2.38
CA LEU A 147 2.94 0.74 -3.30
C LEU A 147 2.33 1.55 -4.46
N THR A 148 1.15 1.18 -4.96
CA THR A 148 0.51 1.83 -6.11
C THR A 148 -0.16 3.16 -5.79
N LYS A 149 -0.51 3.43 -4.52
CA LYS A 149 -1.09 4.73 -4.10
C LYS A 149 -0.23 5.93 -4.47
N ARG A 150 1.10 5.74 -4.57
CA ARG A 150 2.06 6.79 -4.93
C ARG A 150 2.22 6.96 -6.46
N LEU A 151 1.60 6.12 -7.27
CA LEU A 151 1.69 6.21 -8.73
C LEU A 151 0.58 7.09 -9.31
N PRO A 152 0.78 7.72 -10.47
CA PRO A 152 -0.33 8.26 -11.27
C PRO A 152 -1.26 7.14 -11.76
N ALA A 153 -2.48 7.49 -12.18
CA ALA A 153 -3.51 6.55 -12.64
C ALA A 153 -2.99 5.54 -13.68
N ASP A 154 -2.32 6.02 -14.72
CA ASP A 154 -1.76 5.19 -15.78
C ASP A 154 -0.67 4.23 -15.28
N GLY A 155 0.16 4.69 -14.33
CA GLY A 155 1.18 3.87 -13.70
C GLY A 155 0.59 2.72 -12.88
N ALA A 156 -0.48 3.00 -12.13
CA ALA A 156 -1.20 1.97 -11.36
C ALA A 156 -1.87 0.95 -12.28
N ALA A 157 -2.54 1.39 -13.35
CA ALA A 157 -3.13 0.50 -14.34
C ALA A 157 -2.09 -0.39 -15.04
N TRP A 158 -0.89 0.16 -15.32
CA TRP A 158 0.21 -0.63 -15.85
C TRP A 158 0.67 -1.70 -14.84
N VAL A 159 0.88 -1.34 -13.57
CA VAL A 159 1.27 -2.31 -12.52
C VAL A 159 0.21 -3.39 -12.36
N ASP A 160 -1.07 -3.04 -12.36
CA ASP A 160 -2.19 -3.99 -12.30
C ASP A 160 -2.09 -5.05 -13.40
N SER A 161 -1.87 -4.61 -14.65
CA SER A 161 -1.74 -5.52 -15.79
C SER A 161 -0.57 -6.50 -15.67
N GLN A 162 0.51 -6.11 -14.98
CA GLN A 162 1.70 -6.95 -14.80
C GLN A 162 1.55 -7.91 -13.62
N VAL A 163 1.10 -7.39 -12.48
CA VAL A 163 1.06 -8.11 -11.20
C VAL A 163 -0.13 -9.05 -11.13
N ALA A 164 -1.28 -8.68 -11.73
CA ALA A 164 -2.49 -9.47 -11.60
C ALA A 164 -2.26 -10.94 -11.98
N TRP A 165 -1.49 -11.24 -13.03
CA TRP A 165 -1.27 -12.62 -13.50
C TRP A 165 -0.31 -13.44 -12.64
N THR A 166 0.68 -12.81 -12.01
CA THR A 166 1.79 -13.49 -11.31
C THR A 166 1.72 -13.40 -9.80
N ILE A 167 0.74 -12.67 -9.24
CA ILE A 167 0.66 -12.37 -7.80
C ILE A 167 0.75 -13.62 -6.90
N GLY A 168 0.28 -14.78 -7.34
CA GLY A 168 0.37 -16.04 -6.59
C GLY A 168 1.79 -16.57 -6.39
N SER A 169 2.72 -16.24 -7.29
CA SER A 169 4.13 -16.66 -7.25
C SER A 169 5.12 -15.49 -7.07
N CYS A 170 4.61 -14.26 -7.01
CA CYS A 170 5.41 -13.06 -6.96
C CYS A 170 5.91 -12.77 -5.54
N SER A 171 7.20 -12.51 -5.33
CA SER A 171 7.70 -12.01 -4.05
C SER A 171 7.47 -10.51 -3.89
N LEU A 172 7.49 -10.00 -2.66
CA LEU A 172 7.31 -8.56 -2.42
C LEU A 172 8.32 -7.70 -3.20
N GLY A 173 9.59 -8.11 -3.21
CA GLY A 173 10.63 -7.40 -3.97
C GLY A 173 10.39 -7.38 -5.49
N GLN A 174 9.68 -8.36 -6.05
CA GLN A 174 9.27 -8.32 -7.47
C GLN A 174 8.16 -7.29 -7.71
N ILE A 175 7.22 -7.16 -6.78
CA ILE A 175 6.17 -6.13 -6.83
C ILE A 175 6.82 -4.75 -6.73
N GLU A 176 7.74 -4.55 -5.78
CA GLU A 176 8.48 -3.30 -5.61
C GLU A 176 9.25 -2.91 -6.88
N ARG A 177 10.02 -3.83 -7.47
CA ARG A 177 10.72 -3.57 -8.74
C ARG A 177 9.77 -3.19 -9.87
N THR A 178 8.60 -3.82 -9.93
CA THR A 178 7.58 -3.49 -10.93
C THR A 178 7.05 -2.08 -10.71
N VAL A 179 6.77 -1.72 -9.45
CA VAL A 179 6.33 -0.36 -9.10
C VAL A 179 7.42 0.67 -9.39
N THR A 180 8.69 0.42 -9.04
CA THR A 180 9.82 1.30 -9.37
C THR A 180 9.92 1.52 -10.88
N ALA A 181 9.81 0.46 -11.69
CA ALA A 181 9.82 0.59 -13.15
C ALA A 181 8.63 1.42 -13.67
N ALA A 182 7.48 1.33 -13.01
CA ALA A 182 6.31 2.17 -13.32
C ALA A 182 6.57 3.64 -12.96
N MET A 183 7.15 3.92 -11.79
CA MET A 183 7.52 5.27 -11.37
C MET A 183 8.43 5.93 -12.40
N GLU A 184 9.52 5.26 -12.79
CA GLU A 184 10.48 5.78 -13.78
C GLU A 184 9.86 6.06 -15.15
N SER A 185 8.84 5.30 -15.54
CA SER A 185 8.22 5.40 -16.86
C SER A 185 7.08 6.40 -16.96
N PHE A 186 6.30 6.57 -15.87
CA PHE A 186 5.04 7.33 -15.88
C PHE A 186 5.08 8.59 -15.00
N ASP A 187 6.04 8.70 -14.09
CA ASP A 187 6.22 9.87 -13.23
C ASP A 187 7.72 10.13 -12.98
N PRO A 188 8.45 10.56 -14.02
CA PRO A 188 9.90 10.76 -13.92
C PRO A 188 10.27 11.87 -12.91
N GLU A 189 9.42 12.88 -12.75
CA GLU A 189 9.65 13.97 -11.80
C GLU A 189 9.52 13.51 -10.34
N ARG A 190 8.51 12.68 -10.02
CA ARG A 190 8.40 12.09 -8.68
C ARG A 190 9.48 11.05 -8.43
N ALA A 191 9.87 10.27 -9.44
CA ALA A 191 10.99 9.35 -9.33
C ALA A 191 12.30 10.08 -8.98
N GLU A 192 12.53 11.26 -9.57
CA GLU A 192 13.69 12.08 -9.23
C GLU A 192 13.61 12.67 -7.83
N ARG A 193 12.45 13.17 -7.41
CA ARG A 193 12.25 13.65 -6.02
C ARG A 193 12.51 12.56 -4.98
N ASP A 194 12.00 11.34 -5.21
CA ASP A 194 12.22 10.22 -4.30
C ASP A 194 13.70 9.79 -4.27
N ARG A 195 14.40 9.84 -5.41
CA ARG A 195 15.86 9.63 -5.47
C ARG A 195 16.61 10.68 -4.66
N LEU A 196 16.26 11.96 -4.81
CA LEU A 196 16.88 13.05 -4.04
C LEU A 196 16.63 12.90 -2.54
N ALA A 197 15.40 12.54 -2.14
CA ALA A 197 15.07 12.30 -0.73
C ALA A 197 15.84 11.09 -0.15
N GLU A 198 16.02 10.03 -0.94
CA GLU A 198 16.81 8.86 -0.54
C GLU A 198 18.30 9.21 -0.39
N LEU A 199 18.83 10.07 -1.26
CA LEU A 199 20.20 10.61 -1.11
C LEU A 199 20.34 11.46 0.14
N GLU A 200 19.35 12.31 0.44
CA GLU A 200 19.31 13.13 1.66
C GLU A 200 19.27 12.27 2.94
N ARG A 201 18.52 11.17 2.92
CA ARG A 201 18.44 10.22 4.04
C ARG A 201 19.73 9.44 4.28
N ARG A 202 20.62 9.33 3.30
CA ARG A 202 21.94 8.70 3.42
C ARG A 202 23.01 9.67 3.94
N ARG A 203 22.62 10.58 4.83
CA ARG A 203 23.55 11.44 5.55
C ARG A 203 24.12 10.71 6.77
N PHE A 204 25.44 10.62 6.83
CA PHE A 204 26.16 10.28 8.06
C PHE A 204 26.87 11.53 8.56
N ASP A 205 26.58 11.96 9.80
CA ASP A 205 27.26 13.09 10.42
C ASP A 205 28.63 12.64 10.93
N ILE A 206 29.70 13.06 10.23
CA ILE A 206 31.08 12.86 10.68
C ILE A 206 31.41 14.00 11.65
N HIS A 207 31.43 13.70 12.94
CA HIS A 207 32.04 14.58 13.93
C HIS A 207 33.56 14.43 13.84
N GLN A 208 34.24 15.46 13.31
CA GLN A 208 35.69 15.53 13.35
C GLN A 208 36.11 16.04 14.73
N ASP A 209 36.69 15.15 15.53
CA ASP A 209 37.42 15.58 16.71
C ASP A 209 38.74 16.22 16.23
N GLU A 210 39.01 17.44 16.67
CA GLU A 210 40.26 18.13 16.38
C GLU A 210 41.43 17.31 16.90
N VAL A 211 42.25 16.77 16.00
CA VAL A 211 43.54 16.18 16.37
C VAL A 211 44.44 17.33 16.78
N SER A 212 44.60 17.53 18.10
CA SER A 212 45.61 18.42 18.62
C SER A 212 46.98 17.88 18.24
N THR A 213 47.59 18.40 17.17
CA THR A 213 49.02 18.21 16.90
C THR A 213 49.82 19.09 17.85
N ALA A 214 49.73 18.81 19.14
CA ALA A 214 50.65 19.35 20.12
C ALA A 214 51.94 18.52 20.08
N ARG A 215 52.86 18.89 19.18
CA ARG A 215 54.28 18.82 19.52
C ARG A 215 54.51 19.88 20.59
N GLY A 216 54.61 19.46 21.85
CA GLY A 216 54.93 20.36 22.94
C GLY A 216 54.94 19.65 24.28
N CYS A 217 56.15 19.39 24.79
CA CYS A 217 56.41 18.81 26.09
C CYS A 217 55.84 19.67 27.24
N GLY A 218 55.35 19.00 28.28
CA GLY A 218 55.49 19.46 29.67
C GLY A 218 54.22 19.93 30.39
N GLY A 219 54.00 19.35 31.58
CA GLY A 219 53.40 20.05 32.72
C GLY A 219 51.94 19.72 33.01
N GLY A 220 51.70 19.06 34.15
CA GLY A 220 50.39 18.63 34.59
C GLY A 220 49.43 19.76 34.96
N GLY A 221 48.14 19.48 34.83
CA GLY A 221 47.06 20.33 35.27
C GLY A 221 45.71 19.63 35.10
N ARG A 222 45.05 19.34 36.22
CA ARG A 222 43.71 18.74 36.27
C ARG A 222 42.69 19.74 35.72
N GLY A 223 41.80 19.27 34.84
CA GLY A 223 40.65 20.02 34.31
C GLY A 223 39.53 19.05 33.88
N PRO A 224 38.25 19.48 33.93
CA PRO A 224 37.18 18.69 34.52
C PRO A 224 36.55 17.64 33.59
N ALA A 225 35.98 16.61 34.22
CA ALA A 225 35.12 15.62 33.59
C ALA A 225 33.94 16.31 32.90
N ARG A 226 34.01 16.45 31.57
CA ARG A 226 32.86 16.85 30.75
C ARG A 226 31.94 15.64 30.60
N ALA A 227 30.78 15.71 31.25
CA ALA A 227 29.69 14.78 31.06
C ALA A 227 29.30 14.77 29.58
N ARG A 228 29.44 13.61 28.94
CA ARG A 228 28.90 13.35 27.60
C ARG A 228 27.38 13.37 27.71
N ARG A 229 26.75 14.45 27.28
CA ARG A 229 25.32 14.45 27.02
C ARG A 229 25.11 13.72 25.69
N CYS A 230 24.73 12.45 25.76
CA CYS A 230 24.13 11.79 24.62
C CYS A 230 22.81 12.52 24.30
N VAL A 231 22.83 13.40 23.30
CA VAL A 231 21.61 13.85 22.64
C VAL A 231 21.24 12.71 21.70
N GLN A 232 20.20 11.96 22.05
CA GLN A 232 19.56 11.04 21.13
C GLN A 232 19.04 11.83 19.93
N PRO A 233 19.33 11.43 18.68
CA PRO A 233 18.53 11.90 17.56
C PRO A 233 17.10 11.42 17.79
N GLY A 234 16.16 12.36 17.77
CA GLY A 234 14.73 12.10 17.98
C GLY A 234 14.17 11.17 16.90
N GLY A 235 14.27 9.87 17.13
CA GLY A 235 13.44 8.88 16.47
C GLY A 235 12.06 8.94 17.10
N ARG A 236 11.05 9.41 16.36
CA ARG A 236 9.67 9.05 16.68
C ARG A 236 9.58 7.54 16.51
N GLY A 237 9.41 6.84 17.62
CA GLY A 237 9.17 5.41 17.63
C GLY A 237 7.82 5.11 17.01
N GLU A 238 7.81 4.70 15.74
CA GLU A 238 6.79 3.80 15.24
C GLU A 238 7.19 2.39 15.69
N SER A 239 6.66 1.97 16.84
CA SER A 239 6.64 0.58 17.26
C SER A 239 5.65 -0.19 16.38
N GLY A 240 6.12 -0.60 15.21
CA GLY A 240 5.45 -1.56 14.33
C GLY A 240 6.39 -2.72 14.08
N SER A 241 6.40 -3.70 14.98
CA SER A 241 7.05 -4.99 14.73
C SER A 241 6.49 -5.59 13.44
N PRO A 242 7.29 -5.87 12.40
CA PRO A 242 6.84 -6.72 11.33
C PRO A 242 6.83 -8.15 11.90
N GLY A 243 5.62 -8.64 12.20
CA GLY A 243 5.40 -10.06 12.38
C GLY A 243 5.94 -10.78 11.15
N THR A 244 6.97 -11.58 11.36
CA THR A 244 7.57 -12.42 10.34
C THR A 244 6.53 -13.47 10.00
N ASP A 245 5.88 -13.33 8.84
CA ASP A 245 4.92 -14.30 8.34
C ASP A 245 5.69 -15.61 8.03
N PRO A 246 5.33 -16.76 8.62
CA PRO A 246 6.08 -18.00 8.45
C PRO A 246 6.06 -18.56 7.01
N ASP A 247 5.29 -17.95 6.10
CA ASP A 247 5.24 -18.30 4.68
C ASP A 247 6.37 -17.66 3.83
N ASP A 248 7.13 -16.68 4.35
CA ASP A 248 8.21 -16.01 3.59
C ASP A 248 9.48 -16.87 3.43
N ALA A 249 9.61 -17.96 4.20
CA ALA A 249 10.84 -18.76 4.25
C ALA A 249 10.96 -19.86 3.18
N ARG A 250 9.96 -20.01 2.29
CA ARG A 250 10.00 -21.06 1.26
C ARG A 250 9.61 -20.50 -0.10
N HIS A 251 10.59 -20.02 -0.87
CA HIS A 251 10.87 -20.41 -2.26
C HIS A 251 11.90 -19.46 -2.90
N GLU A 252 13.17 -19.56 -2.48
CA GLU A 252 14.30 -19.08 -3.28
C GLU A 252 14.65 -20.08 -4.38
N ARG A 253 13.74 -20.25 -5.35
CA ARG A 253 14.08 -20.84 -6.64
C ARG A 253 13.69 -19.85 -7.73
N GLY A 254 14.71 -19.33 -8.40
CA GLY A 254 14.63 -18.22 -9.35
C GLY A 254 13.58 -18.42 -10.42
N CYS A 255 12.55 -17.58 -10.39
CA CYS A 255 11.65 -17.36 -11.51
C CYS A 255 12.26 -16.31 -12.45
N PRO A 256 12.14 -16.48 -13.78
CA PRO A 256 12.68 -15.55 -14.76
C PRO A 256 12.03 -14.15 -14.64
N PRO A 257 12.74 -13.09 -15.08
CA PRO A 257 12.21 -11.73 -15.07
C PRO A 257 10.94 -11.60 -15.91
N PHE A 258 10.05 -10.69 -15.51
CA PHE A 258 8.80 -10.42 -16.21
C PHE A 258 9.02 -10.16 -17.71
N PRO A 259 8.23 -10.79 -18.60
CA PRO A 259 8.23 -10.42 -20.00
C PRO A 259 7.76 -8.96 -20.12
N ARG A 260 8.65 -8.08 -20.58
CA ARG A 260 8.34 -6.66 -20.84
C ARG A 260 7.25 -6.59 -21.91
N ARG A 261 5.98 -6.51 -21.50
CA ARG A 261 4.91 -6.09 -22.42
C ARG A 261 5.21 -4.64 -22.78
N ARG A 262 5.82 -4.45 -23.96
CA ARG A 262 6.14 -3.13 -24.51
C ARG A 262 4.86 -2.29 -24.54
N ARG A 263 4.98 -1.02 -24.16
CA ARG A 263 3.91 -0.02 -24.32
C ARG A 263 3.27 -0.14 -25.71
N PRO A 264 1.94 0.00 -25.85
CA PRO A 264 1.37 0.46 -27.12
C PRO A 264 2.05 1.79 -27.46
N ARG A 265 2.64 1.91 -28.65
CA ARG A 265 3.15 3.20 -29.13
C ARG A 265 1.97 4.18 -29.17
N PRO A 266 2.15 5.46 -28.78
CA PRO A 266 1.15 6.49 -29.06
C PRO A 266 0.89 6.49 -30.59
N ARG A 267 -0.38 6.49 -30.98
CA ARG A 267 -0.77 6.64 -32.39
C ARG A 267 -0.21 7.98 -32.88
N PRO A 268 0.44 8.06 -34.06
CA PRO A 268 0.78 9.35 -34.64
C PRO A 268 -0.50 10.14 -34.90
N ASP A 269 -0.44 11.43 -34.60
CA ASP A 269 -1.55 12.38 -34.64
C ASP A 269 -2.39 12.26 -35.91
N ALA A 270 -3.70 12.15 -35.73
CA ALA A 270 -4.64 12.26 -36.84
C ALA A 270 -4.59 13.70 -37.39
N PRO A 271 -4.52 13.90 -38.71
CA PRO A 271 -4.52 15.24 -39.29
C PRO A 271 -5.85 15.96 -38.98
N PRO A 272 -5.82 17.28 -38.76
CA PRO A 272 -7.03 18.04 -38.43
C PRO A 272 -8.05 17.97 -39.58
N PRO A 273 -9.35 17.94 -39.28
CA PRO A 273 -10.39 17.89 -40.31
C PRO A 273 -10.32 19.14 -41.20
N ALA A 274 -10.42 18.92 -42.51
CA ALA A 274 -10.44 19.98 -43.50
C ALA A 274 -11.61 20.94 -43.26
N ARG A 275 -11.30 22.24 -43.20
CA ARG A 275 -12.32 23.30 -43.23
C ARG A 275 -12.98 23.28 -44.61
N HIS A 276 -14.25 22.89 -44.66
CA HIS A 276 -15.11 23.20 -45.80
C HIS A 276 -15.60 24.64 -45.65
N GLN A 277 -15.39 25.42 -46.72
CA GLN A 277 -16.06 26.70 -46.96
C GLN A 277 -17.56 26.49 -47.19
#